data_AF-A0A0K1R9V2-F1
#
_entry.id   AF-A0A0K1R9V2-F1
#
_cell.length_a   1.000
_cell.length_b   1.000
_cell.length_c   1.000
_cell.angle_alpha   90.00
_cell.angle_beta   90.00
_cell.angle_gamma   90.00
#
_symmetry.space_group_name_H-M   'P 1'
#
loop_
_entity.id
_entity.type
_entity.pdbx_description
1 polymer ?
#
loop_
_entity_poly.entity_id
_entity_poly.type
_entity_poly.pdbx_seq_one_letter_code
_entity_poly.pdbx_strand_id
1 'polypeptide(L)'
;MVDVDGRDVGKSPTVLQQAISLAADEGISLIVSNHKFEVWLIWYHDKASPSSAAEKLTPQATELGFVEGKNISTEFPIENFLNACERAKKAALVSPGSVGPNPSTAMPSLFDAIMQAQKNAN
;
A
#
# COMPACT_ATOMS: atom_id res chain seq x y z
N MET A 1 15.40 6.62 -14.01
CA MET A 1 14.49 5.72 -13.28
C MET A 1 15.32 5.11 -12.18
N VAL A 2 14.96 5.33 -10.92
CA VAL A 2 15.74 4.79 -9.80
C VAL A 2 15.34 3.33 -9.70
N ASP A 3 16.21 2.48 -10.22
CA ASP A 3 16.17 1.04 -10.11
C ASP A 3 16.13 0.67 -8.61
N VAL A 4 15.07 -0.02 -8.17
CA VAL A 4 14.89 -0.45 -6.78
C VAL A 4 15.41 -1.89 -6.63
N ASP A 5 16.05 -2.43 -7.67
CA ASP A 5 16.16 -3.85 -7.90
C ASP A 5 17.64 -4.27 -7.76
N GLY A 6 18.09 -4.58 -6.53
CA GLY A 6 19.34 -5.34 -6.37
C GLY A 6 20.24 -5.05 -5.18
N ARG A 7 19.94 -4.05 -4.32
CA ARG A 7 20.86 -3.66 -3.23
C ARG A 7 21.10 -4.74 -2.15
N ASP A 8 20.23 -5.75 -2.07
CA ASP A 8 20.22 -6.74 -0.99
C ASP A 8 20.23 -8.22 -1.45
N VAL A 9 20.49 -8.49 -2.74
CA VAL A 9 20.59 -9.89 -3.21
C VAL A 9 21.74 -10.59 -2.46
N GLY A 10 21.39 -11.53 -1.57
CA GLY A 10 22.34 -12.33 -0.79
C GLY A 10 22.79 -11.73 0.56
N LYS A 11 22.26 -10.57 0.98
CA LYS A 11 22.55 -10.00 2.32
C LYS A 11 21.43 -10.34 3.31
N SER A 12 21.81 -10.92 4.44
CA SER A 12 20.91 -11.18 5.57
C SER A 12 21.53 -10.64 6.86
N PRO A 13 20.84 -9.77 7.62
CA PRO A 13 19.55 -9.15 7.29
C PRO A 13 19.69 -8.11 6.15
N THR A 14 18.67 -8.00 5.29
CA THR A 14 18.59 -6.97 4.25
C THR A 14 18.49 -5.57 4.88
N VAL A 15 18.76 -4.50 4.12
CA VAL A 15 18.60 -3.12 4.62
C VAL A 15 17.17 -2.85 5.07
N LEU A 16 16.17 -3.41 4.37
CA LEU A 16 14.77 -3.29 4.78
C LEU A 16 14.52 -3.99 6.13
N GLN A 17 15.05 -5.19 6.33
CA GLN A 17 14.91 -5.91 7.61
C GLN A 17 15.59 -5.16 8.75
N GLN A 18 16.76 -4.58 8.51
CA GLN A 18 17.47 -3.74 9.49
C GLN A 18 16.63 -2.50 9.85
N ALA A 19 16.03 -1.82 8.85
CA ALA A 19 15.17 -0.66 9.08
C ALA A 19 13.89 -1.03 9.85
N ILE A 20 13.27 -2.17 9.55
CA ILE A 20 12.10 -2.68 10.30
C ILE A 20 12.49 -2.92 11.76
N SER A 21 13.63 -3.57 12.01
CA SER A 21 14.11 -3.85 13.38
C SER A 21 14.39 -2.56 14.15
N LEU A 22 15.11 -1.62 13.55
CA LEU A 22 15.45 -0.35 14.19
C LEU A 22 14.21 0.48 14.49
N ALA A 23 13.22 0.51 13.59
CA ALA A 23 11.97 1.20 13.84
C ALA A 23 11.23 0.62 15.05
N ALA A 24 11.24 -0.72 15.21
CA ALA A 24 10.65 -1.37 16.38
C ALA A 24 11.39 -0.99 17.68
N ASP A 25 12.73 -0.99 17.66
CA ASP A 25 13.57 -0.63 18.82
C ASP A 25 13.35 0.82 19.26
N GLU A 26 13.15 1.73 18.31
CA GLU A 26 12.91 3.17 18.55
C GLU A 26 11.43 3.51 18.80
N GLY A 27 10.52 2.52 18.82
CA GLY A 27 9.09 2.75 18.99
C GLY A 27 8.44 3.53 17.82
N ILE A 28 9.06 3.50 16.64
CA ILE A 28 8.59 4.19 15.44
C ILE A 28 7.61 3.29 14.69
N SER A 29 6.39 3.79 14.45
CA SER A 29 5.42 3.11 13.61
C SER A 29 5.81 3.20 12.14
N LEU A 30 5.88 2.05 11.47
CA LEU A 30 6.34 1.88 10.10
C LEU A 30 5.31 1.13 9.26
N ILE A 31 5.14 1.56 8.00
CA ILE A 31 4.36 0.86 6.98
C ILE A 31 5.25 0.56 5.78
N VAL A 32 5.19 -0.68 5.29
CA VAL A 32 5.88 -1.12 4.07
C VAL A 32 4.83 -1.28 2.97
N SER A 33 5.02 -0.62 1.82
CA SER A 33 4.13 -0.73 0.66
C SER A 33 4.92 -1.23 -0.55
N ASN A 34 4.32 -2.13 -1.33
CA ASN A 34 4.93 -2.70 -2.53
C ASN A 34 4.88 -1.71 -3.71
N HIS A 35 5.67 -1.96 -4.76
CA HIS A 35 5.90 -1.07 -5.92
C HIS A 35 4.67 -0.83 -6.85
N LYS A 36 3.44 -1.08 -6.38
CA LYS A 36 2.21 -0.97 -7.17
C LYS A 36 1.11 -0.30 -6.36
N PHE A 37 1.13 1.03 -6.34
CA PHE A 37 0.13 1.83 -5.65
C PHE A 37 -1.29 1.61 -6.20
N GLU A 38 -1.41 1.16 -7.45
CA GLU A 38 -2.68 0.85 -8.12
C GLU A 38 -3.51 -0.21 -7.38
N VAL A 39 -2.88 -1.11 -6.61
CA VAL A 39 -3.60 -2.03 -5.71
C VAL A 39 -4.52 -1.25 -4.79
N TRP A 40 -4.02 -0.15 -4.23
CA TRP A 40 -4.81 0.69 -3.33
C TRP A 40 -5.94 1.40 -4.07
N LEU A 41 -5.67 1.93 -5.27
CA LEU A 41 -6.67 2.66 -6.05
C LEU A 41 -7.85 1.76 -6.42
N ILE A 42 -7.59 0.52 -6.84
CA ILE A 42 -8.63 -0.41 -7.27
C ILE A 42 -9.64 -0.72 -6.15
N TRP A 43 -9.22 -0.70 -4.88
CA TRP A 43 -10.12 -0.92 -3.74
C TRP A 43 -11.22 0.13 -3.60
N TYR A 44 -11.10 1.30 -4.23
CA TYR A 44 -12.17 2.31 -4.26
C TYR A 44 -13.36 1.88 -5.11
N HIS A 45 -13.15 0.98 -6.07
CA HIS A 45 -14.24 0.45 -6.89
C HIS A 45 -15.04 -0.62 -6.14
N ASP A 46 -16.36 -0.56 -6.22
CA ASP A 46 -17.27 -1.42 -5.45
C ASP A 46 -17.33 -2.87 -5.93
N LYS A 47 -17.12 -3.07 -7.22
CA LYS A 47 -17.24 -4.37 -7.90
C LYS A 47 -15.91 -4.93 -8.39
N ALA A 48 -14.80 -4.24 -8.17
CA ALA A 48 -13.49 -4.67 -8.65
C ALA A 48 -12.57 -5.03 -7.50
N SER A 49 -11.74 -6.05 -7.73
CA SER A 49 -10.65 -6.44 -6.86
C SER A 49 -9.34 -6.31 -7.62
N PRO A 50 -8.23 -5.94 -6.96
CA PRO A 50 -6.93 -5.86 -7.63
C PRO A 50 -6.50 -7.20 -8.21
N SER A 51 -5.92 -7.18 -9.40
CA SER A 51 -5.30 -8.36 -9.98
C SER A 51 -4.14 -8.87 -9.10
N SER A 52 -3.99 -10.19 -9.00
CA SER A 52 -2.80 -10.81 -8.40
C SER A 52 -1.56 -10.71 -9.30
N ALA A 53 -1.74 -10.36 -10.58
CA ALA A 53 -0.67 -10.13 -11.54
C ALA A 53 -0.29 -8.65 -11.56
N ALA A 54 0.90 -8.31 -11.07
CA ALA A 54 1.35 -6.93 -10.87
C ALA A 54 1.36 -6.10 -12.18
N GLU A 55 1.62 -6.74 -13.31
CA GLU A 55 1.60 -6.14 -14.65
C GLU A 55 0.20 -5.76 -15.13
N LYS A 56 -0.86 -6.33 -14.55
CA LYS A 56 -2.26 -6.04 -14.90
C LYS A 56 -2.86 -4.88 -14.11
N LEU A 57 -2.20 -4.45 -13.03
CA LEU A 57 -2.75 -3.43 -12.14
C LEU A 57 -2.88 -2.05 -12.79
N THR A 58 -1.85 -1.59 -13.51
CA THR A 58 -1.89 -0.29 -14.20
C THR A 58 -2.96 -0.27 -15.31
N PRO A 59 -3.05 -1.29 -16.20
CA PRO A 59 -4.16 -1.38 -17.15
C PRO A 59 -5.53 -1.39 -16.46
N GLN A 60 -5.69 -2.16 -15.40
CA GLN A 60 -6.94 -2.25 -14.65
C GLN A 60 -7.34 -0.91 -14.03
N ALA A 61 -6.41 -0.22 -13.37
CA ALA A 61 -6.68 1.11 -12.80
C ALA A 61 -7.00 2.16 -13.87
N THR A 62 -6.40 2.03 -15.06
CA THR A 62 -6.69 2.91 -16.22
C THR A 62 -8.09 2.66 -16.75
N GLU A 63 -8.50 1.39 -16.90
CA GLU A 63 -9.85 1.01 -17.35
C GLU A 63 -10.94 1.49 -16.38
N LEU A 64 -10.64 1.49 -15.08
CA LEU A 64 -11.52 2.04 -14.04
C LEU A 64 -11.52 3.58 -14.00
N GLY A 65 -10.72 4.26 -14.82
CA GLY A 65 -10.61 5.72 -14.85
C GLY A 65 -9.92 6.32 -13.63
N PHE A 66 -9.18 5.52 -12.85
CA PHE A 66 -8.51 5.99 -11.63
C PHE A 66 -7.12 6.57 -11.88
N VAL A 67 -6.50 6.21 -13.01
CA VAL A 67 -5.19 6.74 -13.40
C VAL A 67 -5.17 7.16 -14.86
N GLU A 68 -4.42 8.21 -15.15
CA GLU A 68 -4.12 8.71 -16.49
C GLU A 68 -2.60 8.74 -16.66
N GLY A 69 -2.07 7.67 -17.26
CA GLY A 69 -0.62 7.47 -17.36
C GLY A 69 0.02 7.29 -15.98
N LYS A 70 0.76 8.30 -15.51
CA LYS A 70 1.41 8.29 -14.18
C LYS A 70 0.69 9.14 -13.15
N ASN A 71 -0.45 9.75 -13.51
CA ASN A 71 -1.21 10.62 -12.63
C ASN A 71 -2.46 9.90 -12.12
N ILE A 72 -2.89 10.25 -10.91
CA ILE A 72 -4.23 9.89 -10.43
C ILE A 72 -5.23 10.79 -11.17
N SER A 73 -6.35 10.22 -11.61
CA SER A 73 -7.43 10.98 -12.26
C SER A 73 -7.95 12.09 -11.34
N THR A 74 -8.31 13.25 -11.91
CA THR A 74 -8.91 14.36 -11.15
C THR A 74 -10.28 14.00 -10.57
N GLU A 75 -10.96 13.04 -11.18
CA GLU A 75 -12.28 12.53 -10.76
C GLU A 75 -12.16 11.35 -9.78
N PHE A 76 -10.95 11.05 -9.28
CA PHE A 76 -10.76 9.95 -8.35
C PHE A 76 -11.48 10.24 -7.02
N PRO A 77 -12.34 9.33 -6.52
CA PRO A 77 -13.22 9.59 -5.39
C PRO A 77 -12.49 9.40 -4.04
N ILE A 78 -11.55 10.29 -3.73
CA ILE A 78 -10.67 10.21 -2.55
C ILE A 78 -11.45 10.17 -1.22
N GLU A 79 -12.62 10.79 -1.17
CA GLU A 79 -13.52 10.81 -0.01
C GLU A 79 -14.01 9.42 0.40
N ASN A 80 -13.99 8.45 -0.53
CA ASN A 80 -14.44 7.08 -0.29
C ASN A 80 -13.35 6.17 0.33
N PHE A 81 -12.28 6.75 0.86
CA PHE A 81 -11.15 5.98 1.42
C PHE A 81 -11.55 5.01 2.54
N LEU A 82 -12.58 5.32 3.34
CA LEU A 82 -13.07 4.43 4.40
C LEU A 82 -13.63 3.12 3.81
N ASN A 83 -14.42 3.23 2.73
CA ASN A 83 -14.96 2.07 2.03
C ASN A 83 -13.84 1.24 1.39
N ALA A 84 -12.84 1.90 0.80
CA ALA A 84 -11.67 1.23 0.26
C ALA A 84 -10.89 0.50 1.36
N CYS A 85 -10.72 1.11 2.54
CA CYS A 85 -10.10 0.46 3.70
C CYS A 85 -10.86 -0.80 4.11
N GLU A 86 -12.18 -0.74 4.24
CA GLU A 86 -12.98 -1.90 4.63
C GLU A 86 -12.84 -3.06 3.64
N ARG A 87 -12.89 -2.77 2.33
CA ARG A 87 -12.74 -3.79 1.28
C ARG A 87 -11.36 -4.43 1.29
N ALA A 88 -10.31 -3.60 1.36
CA ALA A 88 -8.94 -4.09 1.43
C ALA A 88 -8.70 -4.96 2.67
N LYS A 89 -9.21 -4.55 3.83
CA LYS A 89 -9.09 -5.33 5.08
C LYS A 89 -9.79 -6.68 5.00
N LYS A 90 -10.94 -6.77 4.32
CA LYS A 90 -11.66 -8.04 4.10
C LYS A 90 -10.91 -9.01 3.20
N ALA A 91 -10.15 -8.50 2.23
CA ALA A 91 -9.48 -9.33 1.23
C ALA A 91 -8.15 -9.93 1.73
N ALA A 92 -7.31 -9.12 2.36
CA ALA A 92 -6.11 -9.57 3.08
C ALA A 92 -5.48 -8.37 3.80
N LEU A 93 -5.24 -8.49 5.10
CA LEU A 93 -4.47 -7.51 5.86
C LEU A 93 -2.98 -7.82 5.75
N VAL A 94 -2.22 -6.86 5.22
CA VAL A 94 -0.78 -6.81 5.46
C VAL A 94 -0.58 -6.16 6.83
N SER A 95 0.06 -6.86 7.76
CA SER A 95 0.34 -6.30 9.08
C SER A 95 1.33 -5.13 8.98
N PRO A 96 1.20 -4.08 9.83
CA PRO A 96 2.24 -3.06 9.97
C PRO A 96 3.63 -3.66 10.14
N GLY A 97 4.65 -3.02 9.56
CA GLY A 97 6.04 -3.50 9.61
C GLY A 97 6.32 -4.83 8.90
N SER A 98 5.36 -5.40 8.16
CA SER A 98 5.53 -6.64 7.40
C SER A 98 5.55 -6.42 5.89
N VAL A 99 6.29 -7.26 5.17
CA VAL A 99 6.28 -7.28 3.70
C VAL A 99 5.14 -8.17 3.23
N GLY A 100 4.12 -7.57 2.62
CA GLY A 100 3.04 -8.31 1.97
C GLY A 100 3.48 -8.96 0.64
N PRO A 101 2.68 -9.90 0.09
CA PRO A 101 2.95 -10.50 -1.23
C PRO A 101 2.94 -9.43 -2.34
N ASN A 102 3.69 -9.63 -3.42
CA ASN A 102 3.61 -8.73 -4.58
C ASN A 102 2.53 -9.22 -5.55
N PRO A 103 1.45 -8.44 -5.81
CA PRO A 103 1.19 -7.09 -5.32
C PRO A 103 0.30 -7.06 -4.05
N SER A 104 0.51 -6.07 -3.18
CA SER A 104 -0.30 -5.82 -1.97
C SER A 104 -0.21 -4.37 -1.50
N THR A 105 -1.10 -3.98 -0.58
CA THR A 105 -1.15 -2.63 0.00
C THR A 105 -1.30 -2.68 1.52
N ALA A 106 -0.54 -1.83 2.21
CA ALA A 106 -0.66 -1.60 3.65
C ALA A 106 -1.34 -0.26 3.99
N MET A 107 -1.95 0.39 2.99
CA MET A 107 -2.66 1.66 3.16
C MET A 107 -3.77 1.61 4.23
N PRO A 108 -4.60 0.55 4.35
CA PRO A 108 -5.60 0.50 5.41
C PRO A 108 -5.01 0.62 6.81
N SER A 109 -3.86 -0.01 7.05
CA SER A 109 -3.14 0.08 8.32
C SER A 109 -2.50 1.45 8.53
N LEU A 110 -2.05 2.12 7.47
CA LEU A 110 -1.59 3.51 7.55
C LEU A 110 -2.72 4.45 7.99
N PHE A 111 -3.90 4.33 7.40
CA PHE A 111 -5.07 5.13 7.81
C PHE A 111 -5.44 4.88 9.27
N ASP A 112 -5.48 3.61 9.71
CA ASP A 112 -5.74 3.27 11.12
C ASP A 112 -4.74 3.94 12.06
N ALA A 113 -3.45 3.92 11.72
CA ALA A 113 -2.39 4.53 12.52
C ALA A 113 -2.54 6.06 12.60
N ILE A 114 -2.82 6.73 11.48
CA ILE A 114 -3.04 8.19 11.44
C ILE A 114 -4.27 8.57 12.26
N MET A 115 -5.38 7.85 12.09
CA MET A 115 -6.63 8.11 12.84
C MET A 115 -6.45 7.88 14.34
N GLN A 116 -5.67 6.86 14.74
CA GLN A 116 -5.35 6.63 16.16
C GLN A 116 -4.45 7.74 16.72
N ALA A 117 -3.44 8.17 15.98
CA ALA A 117 -2.56 9.26 16.38
C ALA A 117 -3.35 10.58 16.56
N GLN A 118 -4.31 10.87 15.68
CA GLN A 118 -5.18 12.04 15.80
C GLN A 118 -6.09 11.97 17.04
N LYS A 119 -6.60 10.78 17.40
CA LYS A 119 -7.40 10.60 18.63
C LYS A 119 -6.58 10.81 19.89
N ASN A 120 -5.32 10.40 19.89
CA ASN A 120 -4.43 10.55 21.04
C ASN A 120 -3.91 11.99 21.24
N ALA A 121 -4.07 12.85 20.22
CA ALA A 121 -3.64 14.25 20.24
C ALA A 121 -4.76 15.23 20.67
N ASN A 122 -6.00 14.74 20.79
CA ASN A 122 -7.17 15.49 21.24
C ASN A 122 -7.60 15.04 22.64
#